data_AF-A0AB39PBP1-F1
#
_entry.id   AF-A0AB39PBP1-F1
#
_cell.length_a   1.000
_cell.length_b   1.000
_cell.length_c   1.000
_cell.angle_alpha   90.00
_cell.angle_beta   90.00
_cell.angle_gamma   90.00
#
_symmetry.space_group_name_H-M   'P 1'
#
loop_
_entity.id
_entity.type
_entity.pdbx_description
1 polymer ?
#
loop_
_entity_poly.entity_id
_entity_poly.type
_entity_poly.pdbx_seq_one_letter_code
_entity_poly.pdbx_strand_id
1 'polypeptide(L)'
;MGRKFKDMQTPEQQYAARQAPALRRMAYSAEQEAERQQMTADVYGRRGRSYSDPVKAGRAQQEADRLRERGRGLRATANRAEAEVKPKKRGWFR
;
A
#
# COMPACT_ATOMS: atom_id res chain seq x y z
N MET A 1 21.68 -26.99 19.95
CA MET A 1 21.82 -25.55 19.64
C MET A 1 20.44 -24.89 19.69
N GLY A 2 20.06 -24.33 20.84
CA GLY A 2 18.76 -23.66 21.02
C GLY A 2 18.80 -22.22 20.51
N ARG A 3 17.77 -21.79 19.78
CA ARG A 3 17.58 -20.36 19.43
C ARG A 3 17.55 -19.58 20.74
N LYS A 4 18.40 -18.53 20.86
CA LYS A 4 18.43 -17.73 22.09
C LYS A 4 17.08 -17.02 22.21
N PHE A 5 16.63 -16.74 23.43
CA PHE A 5 15.36 -16.03 23.68
C PHE A 5 15.28 -14.66 22.95
N LYS A 6 16.45 -14.07 22.68
CA LYS A 6 16.66 -12.86 21.89
C LYS A 6 16.34 -13.00 20.39
N ASP A 7 16.35 -14.24 19.88
CA ASP A 7 16.06 -14.60 18.49
C ASP A 7 14.63 -15.16 18.32
N MET A 8 13.86 -15.29 19.41
CA MET A 8 12.44 -15.65 19.34
C MET A 8 11.61 -14.41 19.07
N GLN A 9 10.77 -14.46 18.02
CA GLN A 9 9.79 -13.42 17.76
C GLN A 9 8.76 -13.37 18.89
N THR A 10 8.50 -12.17 19.41
CA THR A 10 7.42 -11.96 20.38
C THR A 10 6.06 -12.25 19.72
N PRO A 11 5.01 -12.60 20.50
CA PRO A 11 3.67 -12.78 19.96
C PRO A 11 3.18 -11.59 19.12
N GLU A 12 3.54 -10.37 19.52
CA GLU A 12 3.25 -9.12 18.81
C GLU A 12 3.95 -9.07 17.44
N GLN A 13 5.22 -9.48 17.37
CA GLN A 13 5.95 -9.59 16.10
C GLN A 13 5.34 -10.66 15.20
N GLN A 14 4.94 -11.81 15.74
CA GLN A 14 4.26 -12.84 14.95
C GLN A 14 2.91 -12.36 14.41
N TYR A 15 2.17 -11.58 15.19
CA TYR A 15 0.92 -10.95 14.76
C TYR A 15 1.15 -9.93 13.64
N ALA A 16 2.12 -9.03 13.80
CA ALA A 16 2.52 -8.08 12.76
C ALA A 16 2.95 -8.77 11.45
N ALA A 17 3.75 -9.84 11.57
CA ALA A 17 4.20 -10.65 10.42
C ALA A 17 3.02 -11.29 9.67
N ARG A 18 1.98 -11.73 10.38
CA ARG A 18 0.76 -12.30 9.78
C ARG A 18 -0.11 -11.25 9.11
N GLN A 19 -0.10 -10.02 9.59
CA GLN A 19 -0.89 -8.92 9.03
C GLN A 19 -0.27 -8.31 7.76
N ALA A 20 1.06 -8.24 7.67
CA ALA A 20 1.75 -7.60 6.55
C ALA A 20 1.32 -8.11 5.15
N PRO A 21 1.15 -9.42 4.90
CA PRO A 21 0.65 -9.92 3.63
C PRO A 21 -0.77 -9.46 3.29
N ALA A 22 -1.66 -9.40 4.29
CA ALA A 22 -3.04 -8.93 4.09
C ALA A 22 -3.07 -7.44 3.74
N LEU A 23 -2.27 -6.62 4.43
CA LEU A 23 -2.11 -5.20 4.14
C LEU A 23 -1.56 -4.96 2.73
N ARG A 24 -0.59 -5.77 2.28
CA ARG A 24 -0.07 -5.70 0.90
C ARG A 24 -1.12 -6.06 -0.14
N ARG A 25 -1.96 -7.08 0.10
CA ARG A 25 -3.06 -7.43 -0.81
C ARG A 25 -4.07 -6.29 -0.93
N MET A 26 -4.43 -5.66 0.19
CA MET A 26 -5.32 -4.50 0.19
C MET A 26 -4.70 -3.28 -0.51
N ALA A 27 -3.38 -3.08 -0.37
CA ALA A 27 -2.69 -2.01 -1.08
C ALA A 27 -2.72 -2.25 -2.60
N TYR A 28 -2.48 -3.49 -3.03
CA TYR A 28 -2.51 -3.87 -4.44
C TYR A 28 -3.91 -3.71 -5.05
N SER A 29 -4.97 -4.08 -4.32
CA SER A 29 -6.34 -3.88 -4.79
C SER A 29 -6.67 -2.39 -4.93
N ALA A 30 -6.26 -1.56 -3.97
CA ALA A 30 -6.46 -0.11 -4.05
C ALA A 30 -5.70 0.50 -5.26
N GLU A 31 -4.51 0.00 -5.59
CA GLU A 31 -3.77 0.46 -6.76
C GLU A 31 -4.41 0.04 -8.08
N GLN A 32 -4.90 -1.19 -8.18
CA GLN A 32 -5.67 -1.66 -9.34
C GLN A 32 -6.94 -0.84 -9.56
N GLU A 33 -7.66 -0.51 -8.48
CA GLU A 33 -8.83 0.36 -8.56
C GLU A 33 -8.44 1.78 -8.98
N ALA A 34 -7.34 2.31 -8.44
CA ALA A 34 -6.83 3.62 -8.84
C ALA A 34 -6.46 3.67 -10.33
N GLU A 35 -5.85 2.61 -10.85
CA GLU A 35 -5.51 2.49 -12.27
C GLU A 35 -6.76 2.50 -13.15
N ARG A 36 -7.82 1.77 -12.76
CA ARG A 36 -9.11 1.78 -13.47
C ARG A 36 -9.75 3.17 -13.48
N GLN A 37 -9.66 3.89 -12.37
CA GLN A 37 -10.16 5.27 -12.29
C GLN A 37 -9.31 6.24 -13.11
N GLN A 38 -8.00 6.06 -13.15
CA GLN A 38 -7.11 6.84 -14.02
C GLN A 38 -7.45 6.61 -15.50
N MET A 39 -7.65 5.35 -15.93
CA MET A 39 -8.08 5.03 -17.30
C MET A 39 -9.42 5.71 -17.63
N THR A 40 -10.34 5.73 -16.67
CA THR A 40 -11.62 6.43 -16.81
C THR A 40 -11.39 7.93 -17.01
N ALA A 41 -10.55 8.55 -16.18
CA ALA A 41 -10.18 9.96 -16.32
C ALA A 41 -9.57 10.26 -17.70
N ASP A 42 -8.68 9.41 -18.19
CA ASP A 42 -8.00 9.58 -19.47
C ASP A 42 -8.96 9.43 -20.66
N VAL A 43 -9.94 8.52 -20.58
CA VAL A 43 -10.96 8.32 -21.61
C VAL A 43 -11.89 9.53 -21.72
N TYR A 44 -12.42 9.99 -20.58
CA TYR A 44 -13.37 11.11 -20.57
C TYR A 44 -12.69 12.49 -20.67
N GLY A 45 -11.40 12.58 -20.37
CA GLY A 45 -10.61 13.82 -20.42
C GLY A 45 -10.07 14.19 -21.81
N ARG A 46 -10.13 13.30 -22.80
CA ARG A 46 -9.68 13.60 -24.17
C ARG A 46 -10.56 14.64 -24.84
N ARG A 47 -10.01 15.85 -25.05
CA ARG A 47 -10.66 16.93 -25.80
C ARG A 47 -10.97 16.51 -27.25
N GLY A 48 -12.14 16.91 -27.74
CA GLY A 48 -12.55 16.71 -29.15
C GLY A 48 -13.26 15.39 -29.44
N ARG A 49 -13.51 14.56 -28.43
CA ARG A 49 -14.41 13.39 -28.56
C ARG A 49 -15.83 13.78 -28.17
N SER A 50 -16.83 13.24 -28.87
CA SER A 50 -18.26 13.44 -28.57
C SER A 50 -18.67 12.92 -27.19
N TYR A 51 -17.92 11.97 -26.65
CA TYR A 51 -18.09 11.38 -25.31
C TYR A 51 -17.11 11.96 -24.28
N SER A 52 -16.49 13.11 -24.55
CA SER A 52 -15.67 13.79 -23.55
C SER A 52 -16.54 14.39 -22.45
N ASP A 53 -16.19 14.13 -21.20
CA ASP A 53 -16.88 14.65 -20.02
C ASP A 53 -15.83 15.09 -19.00
N PRO A 54 -15.49 16.38 -18.94
CA PRO A 54 -14.45 16.89 -18.05
C PRO A 54 -14.83 16.77 -16.57
N VAL A 55 -16.12 16.78 -16.23
CA VAL A 55 -16.58 16.63 -14.85
C VAL A 55 -16.39 15.19 -14.39
N LYS A 56 -16.77 14.23 -15.24
CA LYS A 56 -16.55 12.80 -14.98
C LYS A 56 -15.07 12.46 -14.92
N ALA A 57 -14.27 13.04 -15.81
CA ALA A 57 -12.81 12.89 -15.79
C ALA A 57 -12.20 13.42 -14.49
N GLY A 58 -12.61 14.61 -14.05
CA GLY A 58 -12.14 15.21 -12.79
C GLY A 58 -12.50 14.38 -11.56
N ARG A 59 -13.73 13.83 -11.50
CA ARG A 59 -14.15 12.94 -10.41
C ARG A 59 -13.36 11.62 -10.39
N ALA A 60 -13.15 11.02 -11.56
CA ALA A 60 -12.36 9.80 -11.67
C ALA A 60 -10.90 10.04 -11.27
N GLN A 61 -10.32 11.19 -11.64
CA GLN A 61 -8.98 11.58 -11.21
C GLN A 61 -8.87 11.70 -9.69
N GLN A 62 -9.82 12.41 -9.04
CA GLN A 62 -9.85 12.55 -7.59
C GLN A 62 -9.95 11.20 -6.87
N GLU A 63 -10.80 10.29 -7.37
CA GLU A 63 -10.95 8.96 -6.80
C GLU A 63 -9.69 8.11 -7.00
N ALA A 64 -9.04 8.20 -8.16
CA ALA A 64 -7.76 7.55 -8.41
C ALA A 64 -6.69 8.02 -7.41
N ASP A 65 -6.61 9.33 -7.16
CA ASP A 65 -5.64 9.89 -6.23
C ASP A 65 -5.92 9.46 -4.78
N ARG A 66 -7.19 9.44 -4.36
CA ARG A 66 -7.61 8.92 -3.06
C ARG A 66 -7.23 7.44 -2.87
N LEU A 67 -7.43 6.62 -3.90
CA LEU A 67 -7.09 5.20 -3.87
C LEU A 67 -5.56 4.98 -3.85
N ARG A 68 -4.79 5.81 -4.57
CA ARG A 68 -3.32 5.81 -4.48
C ARG A 68 -2.83 6.16 -3.08
N GLU A 69 -3.39 7.18 -2.45
CA GLU A 69 -3.05 7.55 -1.08
C GLU A 69 -3.35 6.42 -0.10
N ARG A 70 -4.53 5.78 -0.25
CA ARG A 70 -4.90 4.60 0.54
C ARG A 70 -3.90 3.45 0.34
N GLY A 71 -3.52 3.15 -0.90
CA GLY A 71 -2.52 2.13 -1.21
C GLY A 71 -1.15 2.44 -0.58
N ARG A 72 -0.69 3.70 -0.66
CA ARG A 72 0.54 4.16 -0.01
C ARG A 72 0.49 4.00 1.50
N GLY A 73 -0.63 4.36 2.14
CA GLY A 73 -0.85 4.17 3.58
C GLY A 73 -0.76 2.70 3.99
N LEU A 74 -1.42 1.82 3.25
CA LEU A 74 -1.40 0.36 3.49
C LEU A 74 -0.02 -0.27 3.27
N ARG A 75 0.75 0.21 2.28
CA ARG A 75 2.15 -0.20 2.11
C ARG A 75 3.02 0.29 3.26
N ALA A 76 2.83 1.52 3.71
CA ALA A 76 3.58 2.07 4.82
C ALA A 76 3.31 1.30 6.13
N THR A 77 2.07 0.92 6.40
CA THR A 77 1.73 0.08 7.56
C THR A 77 2.29 -1.33 7.42
N ALA A 78 2.22 -1.95 6.23
CA ALA A 78 2.85 -3.25 5.99
C ALA A 78 4.36 -3.21 6.20
N ASN A 79 5.03 -2.14 5.73
CA ASN A 79 6.47 -1.97 5.92
C ASN A 79 6.84 -1.75 7.39
N ARG A 80 6.02 -1.04 8.17
CA ARG A 80 6.20 -0.91 9.63
C ARG A 80 6.06 -2.27 10.32
N ALA A 81 5.01 -3.01 9.99
CA ALA A 81 4.79 -4.36 10.53
C ALA A 81 5.96 -5.31 10.21
N GLU A 82 6.52 -5.26 9.00
CA GLU A 82 7.72 -6.05 8.64
C GLU A 82 9.00 -5.55 9.34
N ALA A 83 9.13 -4.25 9.59
CA ALA A 83 10.28 -3.67 10.28
C ALA A 83 10.29 -4.02 11.78
N GLU A 84 9.12 -4.12 12.42
CA GLU A 84 8.99 -4.56 13.81
C GLU A 84 9.39 -6.04 14.01
N VAL A 85 9.20 -6.84 12.96
CA VAL A 85 9.52 -8.28 12.92
C VAL A 85 11.02 -8.54 12.80
N LYS A 86 11.79 -7.60 12.21
CA LYS A 86 13.25 -7.70 12.10
C LYS A 86 13.88 -7.06 13.34
N PRO A 87 14.56 -7.81 14.22
CA PRO A 87 15.29 -7.20 15.32
C PRO A 87 16.30 -6.20 14.74
N LYS A 88 16.17 -4.92 15.11
CA LYS A 88 17.22 -3.92 14.85
C LYS A 88 18.49 -4.47 15.46
N LYS A 89 19.42 -4.96 14.64
CA LYS A 89 20.78 -5.21 15.06
C LYS A 89 21.34 -3.86 15.49
N ARG A 90 21.30 -3.56 16.80
CA ARG A 90 22.08 -2.46 17.39
C ARG A 90 23.53 -2.86 17.13
N GLY A 91 24.13 -2.26 16.11
CA GLY A 91 25.55 -2.38 15.84
C GLY A 91 26.30 -1.82 17.03
N TRP A 92 26.69 -2.70 17.96
CA TRP A 92 27.89 -2.44 18.75
C TRP A 92 29.06 -2.67 17.78
N PHE A 93 29.61 -1.57 17.28
CA PHE A 93 30.90 -1.37 16.58
C PHE A 93 30.74 -0.35 15.44
N ARG A 94 30.59 0.92 15.81
CA ARG A 94 31.42 2.06 15.34
C ARG A 94 31.06 3.31 16.13
#